data_AF-A0A554JL17-F1
#
_entry.id   AF-A0A554JL17-F1
#
_cell.length_a   1.000
_cell.length_b   1.000
_cell.length_c   1.000
_cell.angle_alpha   90.00
_cell.angle_beta   90.00
_cell.angle_gamma   90.00
#
_symmetry.space_group_name_H-M   'P 1'
#
loop_
_entity.id
_entity.type
_entity.pdbx_description
1 polymer ?
#
loop_
_entity_poly.entity_id
_entity_poly.type
_entity_poly.pdbx_seq_one_letter_code
_entity_poly.pdbx_strand_id
1 'polypeptide(L)'
;MSIEDIICLKKFTLLLGDGRSKKQVLAGGHYDGITDTAKKFIASPRFRWASSPEEVDLEIFELGYHPSSDQAFEELLARGLEEPTEEDVLRFGEKYPDIQLDSPVVFFHKANLWPKPDGSLNIISLFRPDGERWLACTPFGGSRQLNWNNQFVGRRPRKKSALASAA
;
A
#
# COMPACT_ATOMS: atom_id res chain seq x y z
N MET A 1 -1.12 25.74 10.79
CA MET A 1 -1.56 24.36 10.52
C MET A 1 -1.26 23.58 11.80
N SER A 2 -2.25 23.40 12.67
CA SER A 2 -2.08 22.74 13.97
C SER A 2 -2.00 21.23 13.78
N ILE A 3 -1.03 20.59 14.43
CA ILE A 3 -0.62 19.18 14.30
C ILE A 3 -1.61 18.18 14.96
N GLU A 4 -2.79 18.62 15.39
CA GLU A 4 -3.57 17.91 16.42
C GLU A 4 -4.63 16.90 15.94
N ASP A 5 -4.88 16.72 14.64
CA ASP A 5 -5.94 15.80 14.16
C ASP A 5 -5.43 14.48 13.55
N ILE A 6 -4.23 14.02 13.90
CA ILE A 6 -3.68 12.74 13.42
C ILE A 6 -3.64 11.71 14.55
N ILE A 7 -4.61 10.80 14.55
CA ILE A 7 -5.07 10.14 15.78
C ILE A 7 -4.55 8.70 15.96
N CYS A 8 -3.99 8.05 14.93
CA CYS A 8 -3.50 6.67 15.11
C CYS A 8 -2.28 6.35 14.24
N LEU A 9 -1.24 5.74 14.82
CA LEU A 9 -0.11 5.16 14.12
C LEU A 9 -0.03 3.66 14.47
N LYS A 10 -0.20 2.78 13.49
CA LYS A 10 0.02 1.33 13.64
C LYS A 10 1.22 0.89 12.81
N LYS A 11 2.03 -0.04 13.33
CA LYS A 11 3.23 -0.55 12.66
C LYS A 11 3.06 -2.01 12.30
N PHE A 12 3.42 -2.35 11.06
CA PHE A 12 3.32 -3.71 10.53
C PHE A 12 4.61 -4.08 9.82
N THR A 13 5.16 -5.25 10.12
CA THR A 13 6.39 -5.71 9.45
C THR A 13 6.04 -6.64 8.30
N LEU A 14 6.66 -6.44 7.15
CA LEU A 14 6.58 -7.32 5.98
C LEU A 14 7.96 -7.88 5.64
N LEU A 15 7.96 -9.08 5.06
CA LEU A 15 9.11 -9.66 4.37
C LEU A 15 8.80 -9.63 2.86
N LEU A 16 9.62 -8.91 2.11
CA LEU A 16 9.56 -8.83 0.66
C LEU A 16 10.62 -9.75 0.04
N GLY A 17 10.46 -10.09 -1.24
CA GLY A 17 11.52 -10.79 -1.99
C GLY A 17 11.88 -12.20 -1.46
N ASP A 18 10.97 -12.86 -0.75
CA ASP A 18 11.14 -14.20 -0.14
C ASP A 18 11.15 -15.37 -1.16
N GLY A 19 11.32 -15.08 -2.44
CA GLY A 19 11.30 -16.07 -3.53
C GLY A 19 9.90 -16.47 -4.01
N ARG A 20 8.82 -16.06 -3.34
CA ARG A 20 7.45 -16.29 -3.83
C ARG A 20 7.14 -15.39 -5.02
N SER A 21 6.44 -15.95 -6.01
CA SER A 21 5.93 -15.21 -7.16
C SER A 21 4.74 -14.33 -6.81
N LYS A 22 4.48 -13.30 -7.62
CA LYS A 22 3.26 -12.46 -7.53
C LYS A 22 1.99 -13.31 -7.44
N LYS A 23 1.91 -14.38 -8.23
CA LYS A 23 0.75 -15.30 -8.26
C LYS A 23 0.57 -16.02 -6.92
N GLN A 24 1.65 -16.48 -6.29
CA GLN A 24 1.58 -17.17 -4.99
C GLN A 24 1.13 -16.21 -3.89
N VAL A 25 1.71 -15.01 -3.83
CA VAL A 25 1.32 -13.98 -2.85
C VAL A 25 -0.14 -13.54 -3.06
N LEU A 26 -0.55 -13.33 -4.32
CA LEU A 26 -1.92 -12.96 -4.65
C LEU A 26 -2.93 -14.04 -4.25
N ALA A 27 -2.59 -15.32 -4.44
CA ALA A 27 -3.43 -16.44 -4.03
C ALA A 27 -3.54 -16.55 -2.50
N GLY A 28 -2.43 -16.33 -1.77
CA GLY A 28 -2.42 -16.29 -0.30
C GLY A 28 -3.20 -15.10 0.28
N GLY A 29 -3.47 -14.07 -0.53
CA GLY A 29 -4.32 -12.94 -0.16
C GLY A 29 -5.77 -13.30 0.13
N HIS A 30 -6.29 -14.43 -0.40
CA HIS A 30 -7.68 -14.87 -0.22
C HIS A 30 -8.72 -13.76 -0.43
N TYR A 31 -8.54 -12.94 -1.48
CA TYR A 31 -9.46 -11.86 -1.81
C TYR A 31 -10.78 -12.42 -2.36
N ASP A 32 -11.89 -11.82 -1.96
CA ASP A 32 -13.22 -12.13 -2.50
C ASP A 32 -13.35 -11.64 -3.95
N GLY A 33 -12.68 -10.53 -4.27
CA GLY A 33 -12.68 -9.94 -5.60
C GLY A 33 -11.35 -9.31 -6.00
N ILE A 34 -10.98 -9.48 -7.27
CA ILE A 34 -9.86 -8.76 -7.88
C ILE A 34 -10.35 -8.16 -9.19
N THR A 35 -10.34 -6.83 -9.29
CA THR A 35 -10.78 -6.14 -10.51
C THR A 35 -9.88 -6.48 -11.71
N ASP A 36 -10.43 -6.49 -12.92
CA ASP A 36 -9.63 -6.81 -14.12
C ASP A 36 -8.50 -5.80 -14.38
N THR A 37 -8.69 -4.54 -14.01
CA THR A 37 -7.60 -3.55 -14.05
C THR A 37 -6.49 -3.89 -13.06
N ALA A 38 -6.82 -4.33 -11.84
CA ALA A 38 -5.82 -4.77 -10.87
C ALA A 38 -5.04 -5.99 -11.38
N LYS A 39 -5.73 -6.98 -11.97
CA LYS A 39 -5.06 -8.13 -12.60
C LYS A 39 -4.05 -7.70 -13.67
N LYS A 40 -4.44 -6.79 -14.57
CA LYS A 40 -3.57 -6.24 -15.62
C LYS A 40 -2.38 -5.47 -15.05
N PHE A 41 -2.60 -4.67 -14.00
CA PHE A 41 -1.53 -3.94 -13.34
C PHE A 41 -0.53 -4.88 -12.66
N ILE A 42 -1.00 -5.89 -11.92
CA ILE A 42 -0.13 -6.89 -11.26
C ILE A 42 0.74 -7.65 -12.27
N ALA A 43 0.15 -8.03 -13.40
CA ALA A 43 0.84 -8.72 -14.49
C ALA A 43 1.83 -7.83 -15.26
N SER A 44 1.76 -6.51 -15.08
CA SER A 44 2.60 -5.56 -15.80
C SER A 44 4.09 -5.69 -15.43
N PRO A 45 5.01 -5.52 -16.40
CA PRO A 45 6.44 -5.41 -16.12
C PRO A 45 6.80 -4.17 -15.29
N ARG A 46 5.92 -3.16 -15.24
CA ARG A 46 6.12 -1.96 -14.42
C ARG A 46 5.88 -2.20 -12.94
N PHE A 47 5.20 -3.29 -12.56
CA PHE A 47 4.89 -3.58 -11.16
C PHE A 47 6.17 -3.93 -10.41
N ARG A 48 6.53 -3.09 -9.44
CA ARG A 48 7.76 -3.23 -8.63
C ARG A 48 7.64 -4.48 -7.76
N TRP A 49 8.65 -5.32 -7.86
CA TRP A 49 8.79 -6.57 -7.13
C TRP A 49 10.23 -6.68 -6.66
N ALA A 50 10.43 -6.89 -5.37
CA ALA A 50 11.75 -6.99 -4.77
C ALA A 50 12.49 -8.19 -5.36
N SER A 51 13.71 -7.94 -5.82
CA SER A 51 14.60 -8.96 -6.39
C SER A 51 15.42 -9.70 -5.34
N SER A 52 15.42 -9.20 -4.09
CA SER A 52 16.13 -9.80 -2.97
C SER A 52 15.35 -9.62 -1.66
N PRO A 53 15.53 -10.52 -0.67
CA PRO A 53 14.87 -10.39 0.61
C PRO A 53 15.13 -9.05 1.30
N GLU A 54 14.06 -8.43 1.78
CA GLU A 54 14.08 -7.17 2.52
C GLU A 54 12.97 -7.19 3.57
N GLU A 55 13.30 -6.78 4.80
CA GLU A 55 12.29 -6.49 5.82
C GLU A 55 11.93 -5.01 5.79
N VAL A 56 10.64 -4.71 5.76
CA VAL A 56 10.14 -3.33 5.80
C VAL A 56 9.10 -3.18 6.89
N ASP A 57 9.11 -2.04 7.57
CA ASP A 57 8.02 -1.63 8.45
C ASP A 57 7.09 -0.70 7.68
N LEU A 58 5.81 -1.02 7.69
CA LEU A 58 4.74 -0.18 7.21
C LEU A 58 4.12 0.58 8.38
N GLU A 59 4.01 1.88 8.21
CA GLU A 59 3.39 2.80 9.16
C GLU A 59 2.03 3.22 8.61
N ILE A 60 0.96 2.80 9.29
CA ILE A 60 -0.42 3.17 8.95
C ILE A 60 -0.85 4.35 9.80
N PHE A 61 -1.39 5.37 9.16
CA PHE A 61 -1.93 6.55 9.82
C PHE A 61 -3.23 7.04 9.16
N GLU A 62 -4.02 7.76 9.94
CA GLU A 62 -5.27 8.38 9.50
C GLU A 62 -5.11 9.91 9.49
N LEU A 63 -5.76 10.57 8.55
CA LEU A 63 -5.81 12.03 8.50
C LEU A 63 -7.21 12.45 8.94
N GLY A 64 -7.32 13.23 10.02
CA GLY A 64 -8.60 13.72 10.56
C GLY A 64 -9.35 14.71 9.65
N TYR A 65 -8.97 14.81 8.37
CA TYR A 65 -9.57 15.66 7.35
C TYR A 65 -9.61 14.91 6.01
N HIS A 66 -10.17 15.54 4.97
CA HIS A 66 -10.13 15.00 3.60
C HIS A 66 -8.90 15.53 2.87
N PRO A 67 -7.79 14.78 2.79
CA PRO A 67 -6.58 15.27 2.14
C PRO A 67 -6.71 15.21 0.61
N SER A 68 -5.97 16.04 -0.11
CA SER A 68 -5.59 15.73 -1.49
C SER A 68 -4.53 14.63 -1.51
N SER A 69 -4.29 13.97 -2.65
CA SER A 69 -3.17 13.02 -2.77
C SER A 69 -1.82 13.67 -2.44
N ASP A 70 -1.62 14.92 -2.84
CA ASP A 70 -0.37 15.63 -2.56
C ASP A 70 -0.23 15.94 -1.07
N GLN A 71 -1.31 16.32 -0.38
CA GLN A 71 -1.28 16.51 1.09
C GLN A 71 -0.97 15.22 1.84
N ALA A 72 -1.58 14.10 1.43
CA ALA A 72 -1.28 12.81 2.04
C ALA A 72 0.17 12.36 1.77
N PHE A 73 0.71 12.70 0.59
CA PHE A 73 2.10 12.44 0.25
C PHE A 73 3.08 13.35 1.00
N GLU A 74 2.76 14.63 1.17
CA GLU A 74 3.53 15.57 1.99
C GLU A 74 3.61 15.10 3.45
N GLU A 75 2.53 14.54 3.99
CA GLU A 75 2.53 13.97 5.34
C GLU A 75 3.46 12.75 5.45
N LEU A 76 3.50 11.87 4.43
CA LEU A 76 4.46 10.76 4.39
C LEU A 76 5.90 11.27 4.49
N LEU A 77 6.23 12.29 3.69
CA LEU A 77 7.56 12.89 3.68
C LEU A 77 7.88 13.59 5.00
N ALA A 78 6.93 14.31 5.59
CA ALA A 78 7.10 14.97 6.89
C ALA A 78 7.41 13.98 8.03
N ARG A 79 6.94 12.73 7.92
CA ARG A 79 7.23 11.63 8.85
C ARG A 79 8.56 10.90 8.57
N GLY A 80 9.27 11.31 7.52
CA GLY A 80 10.46 10.60 7.04
C GLY A 80 10.15 9.18 6.57
N LEU A 81 8.94 8.97 6.03
CA LEU A 81 8.52 7.70 5.43
C LEU A 81 8.75 7.74 3.93
N GLU A 82 9.13 6.59 3.39
CA GLU A 82 9.22 6.37 1.96
C GLU A 82 7.85 6.05 1.35
N GLU A 83 7.77 6.24 0.03
CA GLU A 83 6.68 5.78 -0.79
C GLU A 83 6.55 4.25 -0.71
N PRO A 84 5.36 3.70 -0.39
CA PRO A 84 5.11 2.27 -0.54
C PRO A 84 5.26 1.80 -1.98
N THR A 85 5.50 0.50 -2.14
CA THR A 85 5.59 -0.18 -3.44
C THR A 85 4.33 -1.00 -3.72
N GLU A 86 4.19 -1.50 -4.95
CA GLU A 86 3.05 -2.34 -5.29
C GLU A 86 3.13 -3.73 -4.62
N GLU A 87 4.34 -4.25 -4.36
CA GLU A 87 4.52 -5.48 -3.58
C GLU A 87 4.04 -5.31 -2.13
N ASP A 88 4.28 -4.16 -1.51
CA ASP A 88 3.82 -3.87 -0.14
C ASP A 88 2.31 -4.07 -0.03
N VAL A 89 1.53 -3.66 -1.05
CA VAL A 89 0.08 -3.83 -1.08
C VAL A 89 -0.32 -5.30 -1.03
N LEU A 90 0.31 -6.14 -1.87
CA LEU A 90 -0.02 -7.57 -1.95
C LEU A 90 0.38 -8.31 -0.68
N ARG A 91 1.59 -8.03 -0.17
CA ARG A 91 2.13 -8.66 1.04
C ARG A 91 1.34 -8.25 2.28
N PHE A 92 0.94 -6.99 2.36
CA PHE A 92 0.10 -6.51 3.45
C PHE A 92 -1.28 -7.16 3.43
N GLY A 93 -1.96 -7.18 2.27
CA GLY A 93 -3.27 -7.80 2.15
C GLY A 93 -3.27 -9.31 2.38
N GLU A 94 -2.15 -10.00 2.11
CA GLU A 94 -1.93 -11.40 2.50
C GLU A 94 -1.76 -11.55 4.02
N LYS A 95 -0.85 -10.78 4.62
CA LYS A 95 -0.42 -10.99 6.00
C LYS A 95 -1.40 -10.46 7.04
N TYR A 96 -2.10 -9.37 6.73
CA TYR A 96 -2.98 -8.65 7.66
C TYR A 96 -4.39 -8.50 7.05
N PRO A 97 -5.08 -9.62 6.78
CA PRO A 97 -6.33 -9.62 6.03
C PRO A 97 -7.46 -8.85 6.71
N ASP A 98 -7.43 -8.75 8.04
CA ASP A 98 -8.47 -8.13 8.85
C ASP A 98 -8.42 -6.60 8.80
N ILE A 99 -7.26 -6.01 8.52
CA ILE A 99 -7.11 -4.54 8.56
C ILE A 99 -7.92 -3.87 7.45
N GLN A 100 -7.94 -4.46 6.25
CA GLN A 100 -8.78 -3.95 5.16
C GLN A 100 -10.28 -4.17 5.40
N LEU A 101 -10.65 -5.03 6.35
CA LEU A 101 -12.05 -5.16 6.78
C LEU A 101 -12.44 -3.99 7.67
N ASP A 102 -11.56 -3.39 8.45
CA ASP A 102 -11.97 -2.23 9.27
C ASP A 102 -12.19 -0.98 8.40
N SER A 103 -11.27 -0.72 7.46
CA SER A 103 -11.30 0.43 6.57
C SER A 103 -10.45 0.20 5.31
N PRO A 104 -10.72 0.89 4.18
CA PRO A 104 -9.84 0.86 3.03
C PRO A 104 -8.41 1.29 3.39
N VAL A 105 -7.43 0.57 2.85
CA VAL A 105 -6.00 0.84 3.07
C VAL A 105 -5.36 1.33 1.78
N VAL A 106 -4.85 2.56 1.82
CA VAL A 106 -4.36 3.31 0.67
C VAL A 106 -2.83 3.35 0.70
N PHE A 107 -2.23 2.81 -0.35
CA PHE A 107 -0.79 2.80 -0.58
C PHE A 107 -0.49 3.76 -1.72
N PHE A 108 -0.01 4.96 -1.40
CA PHE A 108 0.34 5.94 -2.43
C PHE A 108 1.68 5.61 -3.07
N HIS A 109 1.65 4.96 -4.23
CA HIS A 109 2.83 4.73 -5.06
C HIS A 109 2.91 5.71 -6.25
N LYS A 110 3.21 6.99 -5.95
CA LYS A 110 3.28 8.07 -6.95
C LYS A 110 4.32 7.82 -8.04
N ALA A 111 5.42 7.10 -7.74
CA ALA A 111 6.44 6.76 -8.71
C ALA A 111 5.96 5.82 -9.82
N ASN A 112 4.83 5.11 -9.63
CA ASN A 112 4.37 4.10 -10.58
C ASN A 112 2.84 4.10 -10.76
N LEU A 113 2.31 5.26 -11.13
CA LEU A 113 0.90 5.39 -11.47
C LEU A 113 0.54 4.59 -12.73
N TRP A 114 -0.59 3.89 -12.67
CA TRP A 114 -1.10 3.08 -13.78
C TRP A 114 -2.13 3.86 -14.60
N PRO A 115 -1.90 4.09 -15.91
CA PRO A 115 -2.87 4.76 -16.75
C PRO A 115 -4.04 3.82 -17.08
N LYS A 116 -5.27 4.34 -16.98
CA LYS A 116 -6.46 3.74 -17.58
C LYS A 116 -6.70 4.33 -18.99
N PRO A 117 -7.50 3.66 -19.83
CA PRO A 117 -7.85 4.16 -21.17
C PRO A 117 -8.49 5.55 -21.18
N ASP A 118 -9.13 5.96 -20.09
CA ASP A 118 -9.74 7.28 -19.91
C ASP A 118 -8.74 8.38 -19.50
N GLY A 119 -7.44 8.06 -19.43
CA GLY A 119 -6.38 8.98 -19.02
C GLY A 119 -6.23 9.12 -17.50
N SER A 120 -7.10 8.50 -16.70
CA SER A 120 -6.95 8.53 -15.24
C SER A 120 -5.73 7.73 -14.79
N LEU A 121 -5.01 8.29 -13.82
CA LEU A 121 -3.87 7.64 -13.17
C LEU A 121 -4.37 6.92 -11.92
N ASN A 122 -3.98 5.66 -11.75
CA ASN A 122 -4.51 4.81 -10.69
C ASN A 122 -3.38 4.18 -9.87
N ILE A 123 -3.71 3.89 -8.61
CA ILE A 123 -2.90 3.07 -7.72
C ILE A 123 -3.60 1.74 -7.46
N ILE A 124 -2.84 0.68 -7.14
CA ILE A 124 -3.40 -0.54 -6.57
C ILE A 124 -3.67 -0.31 -5.07
N SER A 125 -4.84 -0.71 -4.61
CA SER A 125 -5.30 -0.47 -3.24
C SER A 125 -6.14 -1.63 -2.71
N LEU A 126 -6.22 -1.69 -1.37
CA LEU A 126 -7.06 -2.63 -0.64
C LEU A 126 -8.41 -1.97 -0.36
N PHE A 127 -9.48 -2.54 -0.89
CA PHE A 127 -10.82 -1.96 -0.87
C PHE A 127 -11.82 -2.90 -0.21
N ARG A 128 -12.89 -2.33 0.37
CA ARG A 128 -13.93 -3.08 1.07
C ARG A 128 -15.35 -2.69 0.63
N PRO A 129 -15.78 -3.06 -0.59
CA PRO A 129 -17.17 -2.91 -0.98
C PRO A 129 -18.02 -3.92 -0.18
N ASP A 130 -19.12 -3.46 0.40
CA ASP A 130 -20.16 -4.31 1.01
C ASP A 130 -19.65 -5.35 2.02
N GLY A 131 -18.54 -5.06 2.71
CA GLY A 131 -17.95 -5.94 3.71
C GLY A 131 -16.90 -6.92 3.17
N GLU A 132 -16.72 -7.01 1.85
CA GLU A 132 -15.84 -7.97 1.17
C GLU A 132 -14.40 -7.48 1.02
N ARG A 133 -13.46 -8.39 0.80
CA ARG A 133 -12.03 -8.15 0.64
C ARG A 133 -11.65 -8.03 -0.83
N TRP A 134 -11.49 -6.80 -1.32
CA TRP A 134 -11.19 -6.54 -2.73
C TRP A 134 -9.80 -5.96 -2.97
N LEU A 135 -9.18 -6.39 -4.06
CA LEU A 135 -7.99 -5.77 -4.64
C LEU A 135 -8.36 -5.02 -5.92
N ALA A 136 -8.15 -3.70 -5.92
CA ALA A 136 -8.64 -2.82 -6.98
C ALA A 136 -7.59 -1.83 -7.49
N CYS A 137 -7.80 -1.33 -8.71
CA CYS A 137 -7.14 -0.11 -9.18
C CYS A 137 -8.05 1.08 -8.99
N THR A 138 -7.64 2.00 -8.13
CA THR A 138 -8.45 3.14 -7.73
C THR A 138 -7.76 4.45 -8.17
N PRO A 139 -8.52 5.50 -8.58
CA PRO A 139 -7.92 6.72 -9.12
C PRO A 139 -7.03 7.45 -8.12
N PHE A 140 -5.78 7.74 -8.48
CA PHE A 140 -4.93 8.62 -7.69
C PHE A 140 -5.59 10.01 -7.61
N GLY A 141 -5.93 10.46 -6.40
CA GLY A 141 -6.66 11.72 -6.19
C GLY A 141 -8.18 11.60 -6.22
N GLY A 142 -8.72 10.39 -6.33
CA GLY A 142 -10.17 10.17 -6.31
C GLY A 142 -10.76 10.36 -4.92
N SER A 143 -11.87 11.11 -4.81
CA SER A 143 -12.54 11.45 -3.55
C SER A 143 -12.92 10.24 -2.67
N ARG A 144 -13.18 9.07 -3.27
CA ARG A 144 -13.45 7.83 -2.52
C ARG A 144 -12.23 7.29 -1.76
N GLN A 145 -11.01 7.59 -2.20
CA GLN A 145 -9.75 7.22 -1.54
C GLN A 145 -9.22 8.29 -0.59
N LEU A 146 -9.84 9.47 -0.59
CA LEU A 146 -9.42 10.63 0.19
C LEU A 146 -10.45 10.99 1.27
N ASN A 147 -11.22 9.99 1.71
CA ASN A 147 -12.19 10.14 2.77
C ASN A 147 -11.48 10.06 4.14
N TRP A 148 -12.02 10.75 5.15
CA TRP A 148 -11.48 10.79 6.53
C TRP A 148 -11.39 9.41 7.21
N ASN A 149 -12.07 8.40 6.68
CA ASN A 149 -12.06 7.02 7.20
C ASN A 149 -11.01 6.11 6.54
N ASN A 150 -10.12 6.65 5.70
CA ASN A 150 -9.11 5.84 5.03
C ASN A 150 -7.80 5.81 5.80
N GLN A 151 -7.18 4.63 5.75
CA GLN A 151 -5.87 4.39 6.33
C GLN A 151 -4.81 4.59 5.26
N PHE A 152 -3.84 5.46 5.53
CA PHE A 152 -2.71 5.75 4.64
C PHE A 152 -1.47 5.00 5.10
N VAL A 153 -0.68 4.51 4.15
CA VAL A 153 0.51 3.72 4.43
C VAL A 153 1.76 4.45 4.00
N GLY A 154 2.75 4.50 4.89
CA GLY A 154 4.13 4.84 4.57
C GLY A 154 5.08 3.67 4.82
N ARG A 155 6.21 3.67 4.11
CA ARG A 155 7.21 2.61 4.14
C ARG A 155 8.45 3.06 4.90
N ARG A 156 9.03 2.18 5.72
CA ARG A 156 10.33 2.36 6.37
C ARG A 156 11.16 1.09 6.20
N PRO A 157 12.12 1.05 5.25
CA PRO A 157 13.04 -0.07 5.15
C PRO A 157 13.79 -0.29 6.44
N ARG A 158 13.86 -1.53 6.90
CA ARG A 158 14.83 -1.88 7.93
C ARG A 158 16.19 -1.91 7.25
N LYS A 159 17.13 -1.08 7.71
CA LYS A 159 18.53 -1.24 7.32
C LYS A 159 18.89 -2.70 7.58
N LYS A 160 19.45 -3.41 6.59
CA LYS A 160 20.06 -4.71 6.83
C LYS A 160 20.98 -4.52 8.03
N SER A 161 20.64 -5.13 9.16
CA SER A 161 21.59 -5.30 10.24
C SER A 161 22.84 -5.87 9.58
N ALA A 162 23.95 -5.14 9.64
CA ALA A 162 25.26 -5.73 9.42
C ALA A 162 25.48 -6.71 10.57
N LEU A 163 24.76 -7.84 10.54
CA LEU A 163 25.12 -9.00 11.33
C LEU A 163 26.40 -9.47 10.70
N ALA A 164 27.46 -9.08 11.41
CA ALA A 164 28.84 -9.28 11.06
C ALA A 164 29.04 -10.70 10.54
N SER A 165 29.65 -10.77 9.36
CA SER A 165 30.68 -11.77 9.11
C SER A 165 31.72 -11.65 10.23
N ALA A 166 31.48 -12.36 11.33
CA ALA A 166 32.52 -12.91 12.19
C ALA A 166 32.31 -14.42 12.05
N ALA A 167 33.03 -15.03 11.11
CA ALA A 167 34.32 -15.68 11.36
C ALA A 167 34.15 -16.93 12.21
#